data_AF-A0AAU2JIY2-F1
#
_entry.id   AF-A0AAU2JIY2-F1
#
_cell.length_a   1.000
_cell.length_b   1.000
_cell.length_c   1.000
_cell.angle_alpha   90.00
_cell.angle_beta   90.00
_cell.angle_gamma   90.00
#
_symmetry.space_group_name_H-M   'P 1'
#
loop_
_entity.id
_entity.type
_entity.pdbx_description
1 polymer ?
#
loop_
_entity_poly.entity_id
_entity_poly.type
_entity_poly.pdbx_seq_one_letter_code
_entity_poly.pdbx_strand_id
1 'polypeptide(L)'
;MRRDAYASYLAATRELNAACWKVADQLSSQEATSADWQTALAETHDAWARFSTGSSAVAVAGPRSAANNAADLHRAMRRCEMIVVDWARAAIRDGAAHVDDYRSRFASAADAKQAPLAAFQQAAREALGTEH
;
A
#
# COMPACT_ATOMS: atom_id res chain seq x y z
N MET A 1 -18.53 -13.71 -4.84
CA MET A 1 -17.34 -13.64 -5.71
C MET A 1 -16.86 -12.20 -5.96
N ARG A 2 -17.58 -11.35 -6.71
CA ARG A 2 -17.14 -9.96 -7.00
C ARG A 2 -17.05 -9.09 -5.73
N ARG A 3 -18.12 -9.09 -4.91
CA ARG A 3 -18.16 -8.37 -3.64
C ARG A 3 -16.99 -8.78 -2.72
N ASP A 4 -16.71 -10.08 -2.64
CA ASP A 4 -15.62 -10.61 -1.81
C ASP A 4 -14.26 -10.18 -2.34
N ALA A 5 -14.03 -10.24 -3.66
CA ALA A 5 -12.80 -9.76 -4.28
C ALA A 5 -12.54 -8.28 -3.97
N TYR A 6 -13.59 -7.45 -4.05
CA TYR A 6 -13.48 -6.01 -3.77
C TYR A 6 -13.21 -5.75 -2.29
N ALA A 7 -13.93 -6.44 -1.40
CA ALA A 7 -13.74 -6.31 0.05
C ALA A 7 -12.33 -6.75 0.46
N SER A 8 -11.86 -7.89 -0.04
CA SER A 8 -10.51 -8.40 0.23
C SER A 8 -9.42 -7.47 -0.30
N TYR A 9 -9.61 -6.89 -1.49
CA TYR A 9 -8.65 -5.92 -2.03
C TYR A 9 -8.59 -4.62 -1.22
N LEU A 10 -9.74 -4.10 -0.78
CA LEU A 10 -9.79 -2.93 0.12
C LEU A 10 -9.13 -3.22 1.48
N ALA A 11 -9.37 -4.41 2.05
CA ALA A 11 -8.72 -4.83 3.28
C ALA A 11 -7.20 -4.90 3.12
N ALA A 12 -6.71 -5.59 2.09
CA ALA A 12 -5.29 -5.69 1.80
C ALA A 12 -4.64 -4.33 1.48
N THR A 13 -5.37 -3.39 0.87
CA THR A 13 -4.90 -2.00 0.67
C THR A 13 -4.63 -1.31 2.01
N ARG A 14 -5.53 -1.48 2.99
CA ARG A 14 -5.38 -0.88 4.33
C ARG A 14 -4.24 -1.52 5.10
N GLU A 15 -4.12 -2.85 5.03
CA GLU A 15 -3.02 -3.60 5.65
C GLU A 15 -1.67 -3.15 5.11
N LEU A 16 -1.52 -3.07 3.78
CA LEU A 16 -0.28 -2.59 3.16
C LEU A 16 0.01 -1.13 3.53
N ASN A 17 -1.00 -0.26 3.56
CA ASN A 17 -0.81 1.13 4.00
C ASN A 17 -0.34 1.18 5.46
N ALA A 18 -0.94 0.40 6.35
CA ALA A 18 -0.54 0.35 7.76
C ALA A 18 0.90 -0.18 7.92
N ALA A 19 1.28 -1.23 7.17
CA ALA A 19 2.65 -1.74 7.18
C ALA A 19 3.66 -0.69 6.71
N CYS A 20 3.35 0.06 5.64
CA CYS A 20 4.22 1.14 5.17
C CYS A 20 4.39 2.25 6.22
N TRP A 21 3.30 2.68 6.87
CA TRP A 21 3.38 3.67 7.94
C TRP A 21 4.16 3.15 9.15
N LYS A 22 3.97 1.89 9.55
CA LYS A 22 4.73 1.26 10.64
C LYS A 22 6.23 1.32 10.38
N VAL A 23 6.68 1.00 9.17
CA VAL A 23 8.11 1.10 8.81
C VAL A 23 8.58 2.56 8.88
N ALA A 24 7.82 3.50 8.32
CA ALA A 24 8.18 4.93 8.33
C ALA A 24 8.27 5.50 9.77
N ASP A 25 7.37 5.08 10.67
CA ASP A 25 7.37 5.48 12.07
C ASP A 25 8.57 4.89 12.82
N GLN A 26 8.88 3.61 12.61
CA GLN A 26 10.07 2.98 13.18
C GLN A 26 11.37 3.63 12.68
N LEU A 27 11.46 3.96 11.40
CA LEU A 27 12.61 4.68 10.85
C LEU A 27 12.71 6.11 11.36
N SER A 28 11.60 6.70 11.83
CA SER A 28 11.63 8.02 12.47
C SER A 28 11.91 7.96 13.97
N SER A 29 11.88 6.76 14.57
CA SER A 29 12.11 6.56 16.00
C SER A 29 13.60 6.36 16.30
N GLN A 30 14.07 7.02 17.36
CA GLN A 30 15.44 6.82 17.88
C GLN A 30 15.59 5.50 18.64
N GLU A 31 14.47 4.86 19.02
CA GLU A 31 14.45 3.63 19.81
C GLU A 31 14.47 2.36 18.95
N ALA A 32 14.14 2.48 17.66
CA ALA A 32 14.05 1.35 16.77
C ALA A 32 15.44 0.82 16.38
N THR A 33 15.58 -0.50 16.39
CA THR A 33 16.81 -1.20 16.04
C THR A 33 16.81 -1.66 14.58
N SER A 34 17.98 -2.07 14.08
CA SER A 34 18.08 -2.69 12.75
C SER A 34 17.25 -3.97 12.63
N ALA A 35 17.07 -4.72 13.71
CA ALA A 35 16.20 -5.90 13.75
C ALA A 35 14.73 -5.51 13.57
N ASP A 36 14.27 -4.43 14.22
CA ASP A 36 12.91 -3.92 14.07
C ASP A 36 12.62 -3.53 12.61
N TRP A 37 13.57 -2.85 11.97
CA TRP A 37 13.45 -2.46 10.56
C TRP A 37 13.39 -3.66 9.62
N GLN A 38 14.17 -4.72 9.90
CA GLN A 38 14.12 -5.97 9.13
C GLN A 38 12.77 -6.67 9.28
N THR A 39 12.24 -6.75 10.50
CA THR A 39 10.91 -7.32 10.77
C THR A 39 9.82 -6.55 10.04
N ALA A 40 9.82 -5.22 10.11
CA ALA A 40 8.80 -4.42 9.46
C ALA A 40 8.92 -4.44 7.91
N LEU A 41 10.13 -4.62 7.37
CA LEU A 41 10.33 -4.86 5.93
C LEU A 41 9.70 -6.18 5.48
N ALA A 42 9.88 -7.26 6.25
CA ALA A 42 9.27 -8.56 5.96
C ALA A 42 7.74 -8.49 6.02
N GLU A 43 7.18 -7.82 7.04
CA GLU A 43 5.73 -7.60 7.14
C GLU A 43 5.19 -6.79 5.95
N THR A 44 5.92 -5.78 5.49
CA THR A 44 5.55 -4.98 4.31
C THR A 44 5.54 -5.83 3.05
N HIS A 45 6.54 -6.71 2.88
CA HIS A 45 6.59 -7.63 1.75
C HIS A 45 5.40 -8.60 1.74
N ASP A 46 5.04 -9.16 2.90
CA ASP A 46 3.89 -10.04 3.03
C ASP A 46 2.57 -9.31 2.71
N ALA A 47 2.42 -8.07 3.22
CA ALA A 47 1.27 -7.24 2.92
C ALA A 47 1.19 -6.89 1.43
N TRP A 48 2.33 -6.63 0.78
CA TRP A 48 2.42 -6.39 -0.66
C TRP A 48 1.96 -7.58 -1.49
N ALA A 49 2.33 -8.80 -1.09
CA ALA A 49 1.91 -10.03 -1.76
C ALA A 49 0.39 -10.22 -1.69
N ARG A 50 -0.21 -10.03 -0.50
CA ARG A 50 -1.67 -10.09 -0.31
C ARG A 50 -2.40 -9.03 -1.12
N PHE A 51 -1.92 -7.79 -1.08
CA PHE A 51 -2.47 -6.68 -1.86
C PHE A 51 -2.42 -6.94 -3.37
N SER A 52 -1.29 -7.43 -3.88
CA SER A 52 -1.12 -7.78 -5.30
C SER A 52 -2.04 -8.93 -5.73
N THR A 53 -2.24 -9.91 -4.85
CA THR A 53 -3.20 -11.01 -5.08
C THR A 53 -4.63 -10.49 -5.16
N GLY A 54 -5.02 -9.60 -4.23
CA GLY A 54 -6.32 -8.93 -4.25
C GLY A 54 -6.55 -8.13 -5.54
N SER A 55 -5.54 -7.40 -6.01
CA SER A 55 -5.61 -6.64 -7.27
C SER A 55 -5.91 -7.56 -8.47
N SER A 56 -5.22 -8.69 -8.55
CA SER A 56 -5.47 -9.70 -9.60
C SER A 56 -6.88 -10.29 -9.52
N ALA A 57 -7.37 -10.56 -8.31
CA ALA A 57 -8.74 -11.05 -8.12
C ALA A 57 -9.80 -10.04 -8.62
N VAL A 58 -9.59 -8.74 -8.39
CA VAL A 58 -10.46 -7.68 -8.92
C VAL A 58 -10.43 -7.65 -10.44
N ALA A 59 -9.25 -7.76 -11.04
CA ALA A 59 -9.09 -7.77 -12.50
C ALA A 59 -9.85 -8.93 -13.17
N VAL A 60 -9.97 -10.07 -12.49
CA VAL A 60 -10.73 -11.24 -12.97
C VAL A 60 -12.24 -11.13 -12.68
N ALA A 61 -12.64 -10.60 -11.52
CA ALA A 61 -14.04 -10.66 -11.06
C ALA A 61 -14.90 -9.43 -11.41
N GLY A 62 -14.28 -8.29 -11.72
CA GLY A 62 -14.96 -7.01 -11.92
C GLY A 62 -15.17 -6.63 -13.39
N PRO A 63 -16.06 -5.67 -13.69
CA PRO A 63 -16.10 -5.02 -14.99
C PRO A 63 -14.81 -4.22 -15.21
N ARG A 64 -14.54 -3.89 -16.48
CA ARG A 64 -13.33 -3.16 -16.91
C ARG A 64 -13.06 -1.86 -16.13
N SER A 65 -14.10 -1.12 -15.73
CA SER A 65 -13.95 0.09 -14.91
C SER A 65 -13.30 -0.20 -13.55
N ALA A 66 -13.79 -1.20 -12.82
CA ALA A 66 -13.24 -1.60 -11.53
C ALA A 66 -11.81 -2.16 -11.66
N ALA A 67 -11.55 -2.96 -12.71
CA ALA A 67 -10.23 -3.50 -12.99
C ALA A 67 -9.20 -2.39 -13.28
N ASN A 68 -9.55 -1.39 -14.09
CA ASN A 68 -8.67 -0.26 -14.40
C ASN A 68 -8.35 0.57 -13.17
N ASN A 69 -9.36 0.93 -12.37
CA ASN A 69 -9.17 1.70 -11.15
C ASN A 69 -8.36 0.93 -10.09
N ALA A 70 -8.53 -0.39 -10.00
CA ALA A 70 -7.68 -1.23 -9.15
C ALA A 70 -6.22 -1.22 -9.63
N ALA A 71 -5.97 -1.24 -10.94
CA ALA A 71 -4.61 -1.12 -11.48
C ALA A 71 -3.99 0.26 -11.18
N ASP A 72 -4.77 1.34 -11.22
CA ASP A 72 -4.31 2.67 -10.82
C ASP A 72 -3.94 2.72 -9.33
N LEU A 73 -4.79 2.15 -8.46
CA LEU A 73 -4.50 2.02 -7.03
C LEU A 73 -3.27 1.15 -6.78
N HIS A 74 -3.11 0.05 -7.52
CA HIS A 74 -1.95 -0.83 -7.42
C HIS A 74 -0.64 -0.09 -7.74
N ARG A 75 -0.61 0.74 -8.78
CA ARG A 75 0.53 1.61 -9.11
C ARG A 75 0.83 2.64 -8.03
N ALA A 76 -0.20 3.29 -7.48
CA ALA A 76 -0.02 4.28 -6.42
C ALA A 76 0.53 3.65 -5.14
N MET A 77 0.02 2.48 -4.75
CA MET A 77 0.52 1.72 -3.60
C MET A 77 1.93 1.18 -3.84
N ARG A 78 2.27 0.75 -5.06
CA ARG A 78 3.64 0.33 -5.41
C ARG A 78 4.65 1.46 -5.18
N ARG A 79 4.29 2.69 -5.54
CA ARG A 79 5.15 3.85 -5.30
C ARG A 79 5.38 4.09 -3.82
N CYS A 80 4.34 3.95 -2.99
CA CYS A 80 4.47 4.06 -1.53
C CYS A 80 5.40 2.97 -0.97
N GLU A 81 5.16 1.72 -1.35
CA GLU A 81 5.94 0.55 -0.90
C GLU A 81 7.41 0.65 -1.31
N MET A 82 7.70 1.04 -2.55
CA MET A 82 9.08 1.23 -3.00
C MET A 82 9.83 2.28 -2.18
N ILE A 83 9.20 3.44 -1.91
CA ILE A 83 9.87 4.51 -1.15
C ILE A 83 10.22 4.03 0.26
N VAL A 84 9.29 3.35 0.94
CA VAL A 84 9.53 2.90 2.32
C VAL A 84 10.51 1.73 2.37
N VAL A 85 10.48 0.83 1.39
CA VAL A 85 11.46 -0.26 1.25
C VAL A 85 12.86 0.28 0.98
N ASP A 86 12.99 1.29 0.10
CA ASP A 86 14.28 1.92 -0.19
C ASP A 86 14.83 2.65 1.04
N TRP A 87 13.96 3.34 1.79
CA TRP A 87 14.32 3.98 3.05
C TRP A 87 14.82 2.97 4.08
N ALA A 88 14.06 1.91 4.33
CA ALA A 88 14.43 0.86 5.28
C ALA A 88 15.74 0.18 4.88
N ARG A 89 15.93 -0.13 3.59
CA ARG A 89 17.17 -0.73 3.09
C ARG A 89 18.37 0.19 3.25
N ALA A 90 18.20 1.50 3.03
CA ALA A 90 19.26 2.48 3.29
C ALA A 90 19.61 2.51 4.78
N ALA A 91 18.62 2.58 5.66
CA ALA A 91 18.84 2.59 7.09
C ALA A 91 19.53 1.32 7.61
N ILE A 92 19.14 0.14 7.11
CA ILE A 92 19.76 -1.14 7.47
C ILE A 92 21.22 -1.19 7.01
N ARG A 93 21.54 -0.69 5.80
CA ARG A 93 22.92 -0.70 5.29
C ARG A 93 23.82 0.26 6.05
N ASP A 94 23.33 1.46 6.35
CA ASP A 94 24.15 2.55 6.89
C ASP A 94 24.12 2.60 8.43
N GLY A 95 23.23 1.82 9.05
CA GLY A 95 23.03 1.80 10.51
C GLY A 95 22.38 3.07 11.07
N ALA A 96 21.87 3.96 10.21
CA ALA A 96 21.30 5.25 10.57
C ALA A 96 20.06 5.55 9.73
N ALA A 97 19.02 6.08 10.36
CA ALA A 97 17.82 6.48 9.65
C ALA A 97 18.04 7.79 8.87
N HIS A 98 17.90 7.72 7.54
CA HIS A 98 17.93 8.90 6.66
C HIS A 98 16.52 9.49 6.54
N VAL A 99 16.14 10.42 7.43
CA VAL A 99 14.72 10.73 7.66
C VAL A 99 14.13 11.75 6.68
N ASP A 100 14.81 12.86 6.40
CA ASP A 100 14.12 14.05 5.86
C ASP A 100 13.64 13.91 4.41
N ASP A 101 14.49 13.43 3.47
CA ASP A 101 14.07 13.25 2.07
C ASP A 101 13.04 12.12 1.91
N TYR A 102 13.29 10.98 2.55
CA TYR A 102 12.44 9.81 2.43
C TYR A 102 11.05 10.02 3.03
N ARG A 103 10.95 10.65 4.22
CA ARG A 103 9.67 10.89 4.88
C ARG A 103 8.77 11.81 4.07
N SER A 104 9.33 12.90 3.52
CA SER A 104 8.58 13.82 2.65
C SER A 104 8.05 13.13 1.40
N ARG A 105 8.92 12.37 0.71
CA ARG A 105 8.55 11.60 -0.48
C ARG A 105 7.49 10.53 -0.18
N PHE A 106 7.60 9.86 0.97
CA PHE A 106 6.64 8.86 1.40
C PHE A 106 5.27 9.49 1.71
N ALA A 107 5.23 10.58 2.49
CA ALA A 107 4.01 11.30 2.80
C ALA A 107 3.29 11.77 1.52
N SER A 108 4.04 12.36 0.59
CA SER A 108 3.51 12.77 -0.72
C SER A 108 2.89 11.60 -1.51
N ALA A 109 3.55 10.43 -1.50
CA ALA A 109 3.01 9.24 -2.16
C ALA A 109 1.76 8.69 -1.44
N ALA A 110 1.75 8.73 -0.10
CA ALA A 110 0.63 8.28 0.74
C ALA A 110 -0.61 9.17 0.59
N ASP A 111 -0.43 10.45 0.26
CA ASP A 111 -1.50 11.37 -0.11
C ASP A 111 -1.97 11.13 -1.55
N ALA A 112 -1.03 10.94 -2.48
CA ALA A 112 -1.36 10.73 -3.90
C ALA A 112 -2.23 9.50 -4.17
N LYS A 113 -2.17 8.46 -3.32
CA LYS A 113 -3.04 7.28 -3.44
C LYS A 113 -4.50 7.49 -3.05
N GLN A 114 -4.86 8.62 -2.42
CA GLN A 114 -6.25 8.86 -1.98
C GLN A 114 -7.20 8.95 -3.18
N ALA A 115 -6.78 9.62 -4.26
CA ALA A 115 -7.56 9.74 -5.49
C ALA A 115 -7.86 8.36 -6.14
N PRO A 116 -6.87 7.49 -6.44
CA PRO A 116 -7.17 6.18 -7.01
C PRO A 116 -7.92 5.25 -6.05
N LEU A 117 -7.72 5.39 -4.72
CA LEU A 117 -8.53 4.65 -3.75
C LEU A 117 -10.01 5.02 -3.83
N ALA A 118 -10.31 6.32 -3.86
CA ALA A 118 -11.68 6.81 -3.99
C ALA A 118 -12.31 6.38 -5.34
N ALA A 119 -11.55 6.48 -6.43
CA ALA A 119 -12.01 6.07 -7.76
C ALA A 119 -12.32 4.56 -7.82
N PHE A 120 -11.48 3.73 -7.21
CA PHE A 120 -11.76 2.30 -7.10
C PHE A 120 -13.01 2.01 -6.24
N GLN A 121 -13.17 2.67 -5.09
CA GLN A 121 -14.34 2.50 -4.23
C GLN A 121 -15.64 2.89 -4.95
N GLN A 122 -15.61 3.97 -5.72
CA GLN A 122 -16.71 4.43 -6.55
C GLN A 122 -17.08 3.39 -7.61
N ALA A 123 -16.11 2.98 -8.44
CA ALA A 123 -16.32 1.95 -9.46
C ALA A 123 -16.80 0.60 -8.86
N ALA A 124 -16.37 0.28 -7.64
CA ALA A 124 -16.82 -0.91 -6.93
C ALA A 124 -18.30 -0.81 -6.50
N ARG A 125 -18.76 0.37 -6.02
CA ARG A 125 -20.17 0.60 -5.65
C ARG A 125 -21.08 0.54 -6.87
N GLU A 126 -20.70 1.23 -7.95
CA GLU A 126 -21.40 1.17 -9.25
C GLU A 126 -21.55 -0.28 -9.73
N ALA A 127 -20.45 -1.05 -9.72
CA ALA A 127 -20.44 -2.44 -10.17
C ALA A 127 -21.22 -3.42 -9.27
N LEU A 128 -21.55 -3.01 -8.05
CA LEU A 128 -22.38 -3.77 -7.11
C LEU A 128 -23.82 -3.25 -7.04
N GLY A 129 -24.15 -2.15 -7.75
CA GLY A 129 -25.47 -1.53 -7.71
C GLY A 129 -25.82 -0.94 -6.35
N THR A 130 -24.84 -0.50 -5.57
CA THR A 130 -25.06 0.07 -4.22
C THR A 130 -25.16 1.60 -4.24
N GLU A 131 -25.36 2.19 -5.42
CA GLU A 131 -25.62 3.61 -5.60
C GLU A 131 -27.14 3.79 -5.73
N HIS A 132 -27.76 4.23 -4.64
CA HIS A 132 -29.16 4.58 -4.57
C HIS A 132 -29.27 5.97 -3.94
#